data_AF-A0A810DVI6-F1
#
_entry.id   AF-A0A810DVI6-F1
#
_cell.length_a   1.000
_cell.length_b   1.000
_cell.length_c   1.000
_cell.angle_alpha   90.00
_cell.angle_beta   90.00
_cell.angle_gamma   90.00
#
_symmetry.space_group_name_H-M   'P 1'
#
loop_
_entity.id
_entity.type
_entity.pdbx_description
1 polymer ?
#
loop_
_entity_poly.entity_id
_entity_poly.type
_entity_poly.pdbx_seq_one_letter_code
_entity_poly.pdbx_strand_id
1 'polypeptide(L)'
;MGGVIAADWLKIRGKGLWLLVLVGPLGLTAMQALNFGLRFDYMKERYSGDLWGGLLDNTALFVPMALFLGGTLICSLMANIEHQTSAWKQLLALPVSRIAVFASKLLLCLLLLAVSCLLLSGFVTALGLLFGFGASAIPVYGILRIGFLSCAAVMPFIALQLWLSLAFRNQALPVSIGVICAIVSPFTTTLSEWLPINWPYMAWTGPYRLYFAGAGLALSLLVLLPGAAHFARKDVN
;
A
#
# COMPACT_ATOMS: atom_id res chain seq x y z
N MET A 1 14.72 -11.37 16.12
CA MET A 1 13.88 -10.84 15.02
C MET A 1 14.53 -11.00 13.64
N GLY A 2 15.81 -10.65 13.44
CA GLY A 2 16.46 -10.71 12.12
C GLY A 2 16.38 -12.06 11.39
N GLY A 3 16.55 -13.18 12.10
CA GLY A 3 16.43 -14.52 11.49
C GLY A 3 15.03 -14.86 10.96
N VAL A 4 13.97 -14.35 11.59
CA VAL A 4 12.58 -14.58 11.14
C VAL A 4 12.29 -13.79 9.87
N ILE A 5 12.78 -12.55 9.79
CA ILE A 5 12.65 -11.70 8.60
C ILE A 5 13.41 -12.31 7.42
N ALA A 6 14.63 -12.81 7.64
CA ALA A 6 15.41 -13.47 6.60
C ALA A 6 14.71 -14.74 6.07
N ALA A 7 14.11 -15.54 6.96
CA ALA A 7 13.35 -16.72 6.56
C ALA A 7 12.10 -16.36 5.73
N ASP A 8 11.32 -15.37 6.17
CA ASP A 8 10.15 -14.91 5.40
C ASP A 8 10.57 -14.26 4.06
N TRP A 9 11.72 -13.59 3.99
CA TRP A 9 12.30 -13.08 2.74
C TRP A 9 12.64 -14.18 1.73
N LEU A 10 13.19 -15.29 2.21
CA LEU A 10 13.48 -16.45 1.35
C LEU A 10 12.18 -17.09 0.83
N LYS A 11 11.12 -17.14 1.64
CA LYS A 11 9.83 -17.71 1.25
C LYS A 11 9.13 -16.93 0.12
N ILE A 12 9.31 -15.62 0.05
CA ILE A 12 8.68 -14.79 -1.00
C ILE A 12 9.42 -14.84 -2.34
N ARG A 13 10.69 -15.30 -2.36
CA ARG A 13 11.45 -15.43 -3.61
C ARG A 13 10.76 -16.41 -4.57
N GLY A 14 10.48 -15.95 -5.78
CA GLY A 14 9.84 -16.76 -6.82
C GLY A 14 8.33 -16.97 -6.66
N LYS A 15 7.66 -16.31 -5.69
CA LYS A 15 6.21 -16.44 -5.46
C LYS A 15 5.36 -15.34 -6.10
N GLY A 16 5.94 -14.54 -6.99
CA GLY A 16 5.23 -13.49 -7.74
C GLY A 16 4.94 -12.20 -6.97
N LEU A 17 5.28 -12.08 -5.67
CA LEU A 17 5.07 -10.84 -4.92
C LEU A 17 5.79 -9.63 -5.56
N TRP A 18 6.99 -9.84 -6.11
CA TRP A 18 7.73 -8.79 -6.82
C TRP A 18 7.03 -8.32 -8.11
N LEU A 19 6.29 -9.20 -8.78
CA LEU A 19 5.48 -8.81 -9.93
C LEU A 19 4.34 -7.89 -9.48
N LEU A 20 3.68 -8.16 -8.35
CA LEU A 20 2.65 -7.27 -7.82
C LEU A 20 3.19 -5.89 -7.44
N VAL A 21 4.38 -5.85 -6.84
CA VAL A 21 5.08 -4.61 -6.49
C VAL A 21 5.37 -3.75 -7.72
N LEU A 22 5.61 -4.39 -8.88
CA LEU A 22 5.84 -3.70 -10.14
C LEU A 22 4.54 -3.31 -10.86
N VAL A 23 3.57 -4.23 -10.92
CA VAL A 23 2.34 -4.07 -11.71
C VAL A 23 1.46 -2.93 -11.18
N GLY A 24 1.39 -2.74 -9.86
CA GLY A 24 0.64 -1.62 -9.27
C GLY A 24 1.07 -0.24 -9.79
N PRO A 25 2.32 0.18 -9.57
CA PRO A 25 2.82 1.48 -10.03
C PRO A 25 2.90 1.56 -11.56
N LEU A 26 3.24 0.47 -12.25
CA LEU A 26 3.24 0.42 -13.72
C LEU A 26 1.83 0.64 -14.28
N GLY A 27 0.83 -0.05 -13.76
CA GLY A 27 -0.56 0.06 -14.19
C GLY A 27 -1.12 1.46 -13.95
N LEU A 28 -0.84 2.02 -12.76
CA LEU A 28 -1.24 3.39 -12.43
C LEU A 28 -0.58 4.41 -13.37
N THR A 29 0.72 4.32 -13.60
CA THR A 29 1.43 5.24 -14.50
C THR A 29 1.05 5.07 -15.96
N ALA A 30 0.81 3.84 -16.43
CA ALA A 30 0.29 3.59 -17.78
C ALA A 30 -1.13 4.18 -17.97
N MET A 31 -2.00 4.02 -16.96
CA MET A 31 -3.31 4.66 -16.97
C MET A 31 -3.19 6.19 -17.06
N GLN A 32 -2.28 6.80 -16.29
CA GLN A 32 -2.05 8.24 -16.37
C GLN A 32 -1.43 8.66 -17.70
N ALA A 33 -0.54 7.85 -18.28
CA ALA A 33 0.00 8.09 -19.61
C ALA A 33 -1.10 8.14 -20.67
N LEU A 34 -2.10 7.26 -20.58
CA LEU A 34 -3.27 7.29 -21.45
C LEU A 34 -4.18 8.50 -21.16
N ASN A 35 -4.46 8.77 -19.88
CA ASN A 35 -5.35 9.87 -19.48
C ASN A 35 -4.78 11.25 -19.88
N PHE A 36 -3.53 11.53 -19.47
CA PHE A 36 -2.83 12.76 -19.81
C PHE A 36 -2.46 12.81 -21.29
N GLY A 37 -1.97 11.70 -21.86
CA GLY A 37 -1.49 11.66 -23.24
C GLY A 37 -2.60 11.84 -24.27
N LEU A 38 -3.77 11.21 -24.09
CA LEU A 38 -4.90 11.37 -25.03
C LEU A 38 -5.52 12.77 -24.97
N ARG A 39 -5.33 13.50 -23.88
CA ARG A 39 -5.86 14.86 -23.67
C ARG A 39 -4.73 15.87 -23.50
N PHE A 40 -3.58 15.62 -24.09
CA PHE A 40 -2.35 16.32 -23.75
C PHE A 40 -2.42 17.82 -23.97
N ASP A 41 -3.01 18.27 -25.08
CA ASP A 41 -3.16 19.70 -25.38
C ASP A 41 -4.10 20.39 -24.38
N TYR A 42 -5.23 19.77 -24.06
CA TYR A 42 -6.16 20.26 -23.05
C TYR A 42 -5.52 20.29 -21.64
N MET A 43 -4.77 19.25 -21.27
CA MET A 43 -4.08 19.18 -19.99
C MET A 43 -2.98 20.25 -19.88
N LYS A 44 -2.21 20.49 -20.95
CA LYS A 44 -1.20 21.55 -20.98
C LYS A 44 -1.81 22.93 -20.80
N GLU A 45 -2.94 23.20 -21.46
CA GLU A 45 -3.64 24.48 -21.31
C GLU A 45 -4.18 24.63 -19.88
N ARG A 46 -4.85 23.58 -19.37
CA ARG A 46 -5.45 23.53 -18.04
C ARG A 46 -4.42 23.72 -16.92
N TYR A 47 -3.22 23.16 -17.07
CA TYR A 47 -2.14 23.19 -16.09
C TYR A 47 -0.94 24.00 -16.57
N SER A 48 -1.16 25.01 -17.43
CA SER A 48 -0.10 25.82 -18.04
C SER A 48 0.83 26.50 -17.02
N GLY A 49 0.34 26.76 -15.80
CA GLY A 49 1.16 27.27 -14.69
C GLY A 49 1.90 26.23 -13.86
N ASP A 50 1.47 24.95 -13.87
CA ASP A 50 2.10 23.86 -13.11
C ASP A 50 1.72 22.47 -13.67
N LEU A 51 2.42 22.04 -14.73
CA LEU A 51 2.20 20.75 -15.39
C LEU A 51 2.51 19.57 -14.46
N TRP A 52 3.53 19.71 -13.61
CA TRP A 52 3.93 18.67 -12.66
C TRP A 52 2.87 18.49 -11.56
N GLY A 53 2.36 19.57 -10.99
CA GLY A 53 1.25 19.54 -10.05
C GLY A 53 0.01 18.89 -10.63
N GLY A 54 -0.34 19.24 -11.88
CA GLY A 54 -1.45 18.60 -12.60
C GLY A 54 -1.29 17.09 -12.73
N LEU A 55 -0.11 16.61 -13.14
CA LEU A 55 0.17 15.17 -13.24
C LEU A 55 0.09 14.48 -11.87
N LEU A 56 0.64 15.10 -10.83
CA LEU A 56 0.63 14.56 -9.48
C LEU A 56 -0.79 14.50 -8.90
N ASP A 57 -1.60 15.53 -9.07
CA ASP A 57 -2.98 15.57 -8.56
C ASP A 57 -3.86 14.50 -9.22
N ASN A 58 -3.75 14.34 -10.55
CA ASN A 58 -4.48 13.29 -11.27
C ASN A 58 -4.00 11.89 -10.87
N THR A 59 -2.70 11.72 -10.63
CA THR A 59 -2.15 10.45 -10.13
C THR A 59 -2.66 10.16 -8.72
N ALA A 60 -2.67 11.17 -7.84
CA ALA A 60 -2.94 11.03 -6.42
C ALA A 60 -4.37 10.54 -6.12
N LEU A 61 -5.32 10.86 -7.01
CA LEU A 61 -6.70 10.36 -6.91
C LEU A 61 -6.77 8.82 -6.89
N PHE A 62 -5.88 8.15 -7.62
CA PHE A 62 -5.88 6.70 -7.79
C PHE A 62 -4.83 5.97 -6.93
N VAL A 63 -3.93 6.70 -6.27
CA VAL A 63 -2.95 6.11 -5.34
C VAL A 63 -3.61 5.35 -4.19
N PRO A 64 -4.65 5.87 -3.50
CA PRO A 64 -5.36 5.11 -2.47
C PRO A 64 -5.88 3.77 -2.98
N MET A 65 -6.52 3.76 -4.15
CA MET A 65 -7.04 2.53 -4.78
C MET A 65 -5.93 1.51 -5.03
N ALA A 66 -4.79 1.95 -5.58
CA ALA A 66 -3.63 1.10 -5.82
C ALA A 66 -3.04 0.55 -4.51
N LEU A 67 -3.00 1.35 -3.44
CA LEU A 67 -2.50 0.95 -2.13
C LEU A 67 -3.42 -0.06 -1.42
N PHE A 68 -4.74 0.18 -1.44
CA PHE A 68 -5.72 -0.76 -0.88
C PHE A 68 -5.64 -2.11 -1.63
N LEU A 69 -5.73 -2.08 -2.96
CA LEU A 69 -5.71 -3.30 -3.77
C LEU A 69 -4.37 -4.03 -3.69
N GLY A 70 -3.26 -3.31 -3.90
CA GLY A 70 -1.91 -3.88 -3.82
C GLY A 70 -1.60 -4.43 -2.43
N GLY A 71 -1.98 -3.69 -1.38
CA GLY A 71 -1.88 -4.12 0.00
C GLY A 71 -2.66 -5.41 0.28
N THR A 72 -3.90 -5.49 -0.20
CA THR A 72 -4.74 -6.68 -0.09
C THR A 72 -4.13 -7.90 -0.76
N LEU A 73 -3.64 -7.74 -1.99
CA LEU A 73 -3.04 -8.85 -2.73
C LEU A 73 -1.73 -9.32 -2.09
N ILE A 74 -0.87 -8.38 -1.66
CA ILE A 74 0.39 -8.71 -0.96
C ILE A 74 0.09 -9.46 0.35
N CYS A 75 -0.86 -8.97 1.16
CA CYS A 75 -1.23 -9.61 2.42
C CYS A 75 -1.86 -10.99 2.21
N SER A 76 -2.73 -11.14 1.21
CA SER A 76 -3.38 -12.42 0.87
C SER A 76 -2.35 -13.44 0.37
N LEU A 77 -1.44 -13.07 -0.53
CA LEU A 77 -0.39 -13.97 -1.00
C LEU A 77 0.58 -14.35 0.13
N MET A 78 0.96 -13.40 0.97
CA MET A 78 1.78 -13.69 2.16
C MET A 78 1.11 -14.71 3.06
N ALA A 79 -0.19 -14.52 3.35
CA ALA A 79 -0.96 -15.48 4.13
C ALA A 79 -1.12 -16.83 3.41
N ASN A 80 -1.24 -16.85 2.09
CA ASN A 80 -1.41 -18.07 1.31
C ASN A 80 -0.14 -18.93 1.37
N ILE A 81 1.03 -18.31 1.22
CA ILE A 81 2.33 -18.98 1.39
C ILE A 81 2.40 -19.65 2.76
N GLU A 82 1.93 -18.98 3.81
CA GLU A 82 1.98 -19.49 5.16
C GLU A 82 0.98 -20.65 5.40
N HIS A 83 -0.24 -20.56 4.85
CA HIS A 83 -1.23 -21.65 4.92
C HIS A 83 -0.79 -22.89 4.12
N GLN A 84 -0.23 -22.70 2.92
CA GLN A 84 0.21 -23.80 2.05
C GLN A 84 1.42 -24.55 2.61
N THR A 85 2.37 -23.83 3.22
CA THR A 85 3.58 -24.44 3.79
C THR A 85 3.34 -25.10 5.14
N SER A 86 2.12 -25.01 5.70
CA SER A 86 1.83 -25.35 7.11
C SER A 86 2.86 -24.77 8.08
N ALA A 87 3.50 -23.65 7.70
CA ALA A 87 4.64 -23.09 8.41
C ALA A 87 4.25 -22.60 9.80
N TRP A 88 2.96 -22.31 10.03
CA TRP A 88 2.40 -22.11 11.36
C TRP A 88 2.73 -23.24 12.32
N LYS A 89 2.57 -24.51 11.94
CA LYS A 89 2.85 -25.66 12.82
C LYS A 89 4.35 -25.77 13.14
N GLN A 90 5.21 -25.48 12.17
CA GLN A 90 6.66 -25.49 12.36
C GLN A 90 7.14 -24.30 13.20
N LEU A 91 6.54 -23.12 13.03
CA LEU A 91 6.84 -21.93 13.82
C LEU A 91 6.39 -22.05 15.27
N LEU A 92 5.30 -22.78 15.52
CA LEU A 92 4.82 -23.08 16.87
C LEU A 92 5.74 -24.03 17.65
N ALA A 93 6.62 -24.78 16.96
CA ALA A 93 7.63 -25.62 17.58
C ALA A 93 8.92 -24.86 17.93
N LEU A 94 9.10 -23.64 17.42
CA LEU A 94 10.26 -22.80 17.69
C LEU A 94 9.97 -21.87 18.90
N PRO A 95 10.97 -21.55 19.74
CA PRO A 95 10.82 -20.64 20.89
C PRO A 95 10.78 -19.17 20.44
N VAL A 96 9.85 -18.83 19.53
CA VAL A 96 9.70 -17.50 18.95
C VAL A 96 8.32 -16.95 19.31
N SER A 97 8.27 -15.69 19.74
CA SER A 97 6.98 -15.06 20.06
C SER A 97 6.13 -14.90 18.79
N ARG A 98 4.84 -15.22 18.90
CA ARG A 98 3.88 -15.12 17.79
C ARG A 98 3.72 -13.68 17.28
N ILE A 99 3.87 -12.73 18.19
CA ILE A 99 3.89 -11.29 17.88
C ILE A 99 5.09 -10.96 16.98
N ALA A 100 6.27 -11.53 17.23
CA ALA A 100 7.43 -11.31 16.37
C ALA A 100 7.25 -11.89 14.96
N VAL A 101 6.55 -13.02 14.82
CA VAL A 101 6.21 -13.61 13.52
C VAL A 101 5.19 -12.75 12.76
N PHE A 102 4.18 -12.21 13.44
CA PHE A 102 3.23 -11.31 12.80
C PHE A 102 3.91 -9.99 12.40
N ALA A 103 4.74 -9.43 13.28
CA ALA A 103 5.50 -8.21 13.00
C ALA A 103 6.48 -8.40 11.83
N SER A 104 7.16 -9.55 11.70
CA SER A 104 8.05 -9.80 10.55
C SER A 104 7.29 -9.77 9.23
N LYS A 105 6.11 -10.40 9.18
CA LYS A 105 5.26 -10.42 7.99
C LYS A 105 4.72 -9.04 7.65
N LEU A 106 4.27 -8.30 8.65
CA LEU A 106 3.83 -6.93 8.46
C LEU A 106 4.95 -6.05 7.91
N LEU A 107 6.15 -6.13 8.50
CA LEU A 107 7.33 -5.39 8.02
C LEU A 107 7.66 -5.73 6.57
N LEU A 108 7.56 -7.00 6.16
CA LEU A 108 7.76 -7.39 4.77
C LEU A 108 6.70 -6.84 3.83
N CYS A 109 5.41 -6.90 4.20
CA CYS A 109 4.35 -6.28 3.42
C CYS A 109 4.55 -4.77 3.27
N LEU A 110 4.94 -4.08 4.36
CA LEU A 110 5.24 -2.65 4.35
C LEU A 110 6.46 -2.32 3.50
N LEU A 111 7.52 -3.13 3.54
CA LEU A 111 8.71 -2.96 2.70
C LEU A 111 8.35 -3.10 1.22
N LEU A 112 7.57 -4.11 0.85
CA LEU A 112 7.10 -4.32 -0.53
C LEU A 112 6.26 -3.13 -1.02
N LEU A 113 5.37 -2.60 -0.17
CA LEU A 113 4.60 -1.39 -0.48
C LEU A 113 5.48 -0.14 -0.59
N ALA A 114 6.50 0.01 0.26
CA ALA A 114 7.46 1.11 0.18
C ALA A 114 8.25 1.06 -1.13
N VAL A 115 8.68 -0.12 -1.57
CA VAL A 115 9.32 -0.29 -2.89
C VAL A 115 8.34 0.05 -4.02
N SER A 116 7.08 -0.36 -3.91
CA SER A 116 6.04 0.03 -4.87
C SER A 116 5.86 1.55 -4.96
N CYS A 117 5.90 2.26 -3.84
CA CYS A 117 5.85 3.72 -3.79
C CYS A 117 7.09 4.38 -4.42
N LEU A 118 8.27 3.79 -4.24
CA LEU A 118 9.50 4.24 -4.92
C LEU A 118 9.42 4.04 -6.43
N LEU A 119 8.91 2.88 -6.88
CA LEU A 119 8.69 2.61 -8.30
C LEU A 119 7.67 3.58 -8.90
N LEU A 120 6.57 3.86 -8.18
CA LEU A 120 5.60 4.87 -8.60
C LEU A 120 6.27 6.24 -8.79
N SER A 121 7.08 6.65 -7.82
CA SER A 121 7.83 7.90 -7.87
C SER A 121 8.72 7.98 -9.12
N GLY A 122 9.46 6.91 -9.41
CA GLY A 122 10.31 6.80 -10.60
C GLY A 122 9.51 6.84 -11.90
N PHE A 123 8.42 6.08 -12.00
CA PHE A 123 7.59 6.01 -13.20
C PHE A 123 6.84 7.31 -13.49
N VAL A 124 6.33 8.00 -12.46
CA VAL A 124 5.68 9.32 -12.63
C VAL A 124 6.71 10.35 -13.10
N THR A 125 7.93 10.31 -12.54
CA THR A 125 9.03 11.17 -13.01
C THR A 125 9.37 10.92 -14.47
N ALA A 126 9.53 9.64 -14.85
CA ALA A 126 9.80 9.25 -16.24
C ALA A 126 8.69 9.68 -17.18
N LEU A 127 7.42 9.56 -16.76
CA LEU A 127 6.26 9.97 -17.54
C LEU A 127 6.23 11.49 -17.78
N GLY A 128 6.47 12.29 -16.73
CA GLY A 128 6.54 13.75 -16.88
C GLY A 128 7.66 14.19 -17.83
N LEU A 129 8.84 13.54 -17.75
CA LEU A 129 9.94 13.79 -18.68
C LEU A 129 9.60 13.37 -20.12
N LEU A 130 8.89 12.26 -20.31
CA LEU A 130 8.44 11.80 -21.63
C LEU A 130 7.45 12.78 -22.27
N PHE A 131 6.62 13.43 -21.46
CA PHE A 131 5.74 14.52 -21.89
C PHE A 131 6.45 15.86 -22.11
N GLY A 132 7.77 15.92 -21.90
CA GLY A 132 8.56 17.13 -22.09
C GLY A 132 8.37 18.16 -20.99
N PHE A 133 7.94 17.76 -19.79
CA PHE A 133 7.91 18.67 -18.65
C PHE A 133 9.34 19.07 -18.29
N GLY A 134 9.54 20.34 -17.92
CA GLY A 134 10.86 20.89 -17.64
C GLY A 134 11.58 20.09 -16.55
N ALA A 135 12.75 19.51 -16.89
CA ALA A 135 13.56 18.72 -15.97
C ALA A 135 14.13 19.54 -14.79
N SER A 136 14.26 20.86 -14.97
CA SER A 136 14.67 21.80 -13.91
C SER A 136 13.58 22.05 -12.86
N ALA A 137 12.32 21.69 -13.16
CA ALA A 137 11.16 21.96 -12.32
C ALA A 137 10.58 20.71 -11.64
N ILE A 138 11.32 19.59 -11.62
CA ILE A 138 10.86 18.33 -11.01
C ILE A 138 10.56 18.55 -9.52
N PRO A 139 9.29 18.40 -9.06
CA PRO A 139 8.96 18.57 -7.66
C PRO A 139 9.26 17.27 -6.87
N VAL A 140 10.55 17.04 -6.59
CA VAL A 140 11.05 15.82 -5.91
C VAL A 140 10.26 15.52 -4.63
N TYR A 141 9.98 16.56 -3.83
CA TYR A 141 9.19 16.42 -2.61
C TYR A 141 7.76 15.93 -2.89
N GLY A 142 7.08 16.50 -3.90
CA GLY A 142 5.72 16.09 -4.28
C GLY A 142 5.68 14.64 -4.80
N ILE A 143 6.65 14.28 -5.63
CA ILE A 143 6.77 12.95 -6.23
C ILE A 143 7.00 11.87 -5.17
N LEU A 144 7.87 12.11 -4.17
CA LEU A 144 8.05 11.14 -3.09
C LEU A 144 6.82 11.11 -2.18
N ARG A 145 6.28 12.29 -1.87
CA ARG A 145 5.17 12.41 -0.92
C ARG A 145 3.91 11.69 -1.39
N ILE A 146 3.59 11.68 -2.68
CA ILE A 146 2.36 11.09 -3.21
C ILE A 146 2.21 9.61 -2.83
N GLY A 147 3.30 8.83 -2.86
CA GLY A 147 3.30 7.43 -2.48
C GLY A 147 3.46 7.25 -0.97
N PHE A 148 4.48 7.88 -0.39
CA PHE A 148 4.89 7.59 0.99
C PHE A 148 3.90 8.08 2.06
N LEU A 149 3.34 9.29 1.91
CA LEU A 149 2.37 9.79 2.89
C LEU A 149 1.06 9.01 2.82
N SER A 150 0.58 8.71 1.62
CA SER A 150 -0.61 7.86 1.43
C SER A 150 -0.36 6.43 1.93
N CYS A 151 0.85 5.90 1.77
CA CYS A 151 1.24 4.60 2.33
C CYS A 151 1.28 4.61 3.87
N ALA A 152 1.72 5.70 4.50
CA ALA A 152 1.66 5.82 5.96
C ALA A 152 0.20 5.88 6.47
N ALA A 153 -0.66 6.62 5.77
CA ALA A 153 -2.07 6.76 6.11
C ALA A 153 -2.86 5.44 5.94
N VAL A 154 -2.49 4.58 4.98
CA VAL A 154 -3.18 3.29 4.74
C VAL A 154 -2.73 2.17 5.68
N MET A 155 -1.70 2.38 6.52
CA MET A 155 -1.15 1.33 7.41
C MET A 155 -2.17 0.62 8.31
N PRO A 156 -3.19 1.29 8.91
CA PRO A 156 -4.21 0.59 9.71
C PRO A 156 -4.94 -0.49 8.91
N PHE A 157 -5.25 -0.17 7.66
CA PHE A 157 -5.89 -1.11 6.75
C PHE A 157 -4.96 -2.28 6.43
N ILE A 158 -3.67 -2.05 6.14
CA ILE A 158 -2.70 -3.12 5.85
C ILE A 158 -2.56 -4.07 7.04
N ALA A 159 -2.48 -3.53 8.26
CA ALA A 159 -2.40 -4.31 9.48
C ALA A 159 -3.65 -5.19 9.68
N LEU A 160 -4.84 -4.60 9.51
CA LEU A 160 -6.12 -5.30 9.61
C LEU A 160 -6.25 -6.38 8.52
N GLN A 161 -5.87 -6.04 7.29
CA GLN A 161 -5.95 -6.91 6.13
C GLN A 161 -5.04 -8.13 6.27
N LEU A 162 -3.81 -7.95 6.76
CA LEU A 162 -2.90 -9.05 7.06
C LEU A 162 -3.45 -9.93 8.17
N TRP A 163 -3.96 -9.33 9.24
CA TRP A 163 -4.57 -10.08 10.35
C TRP A 163 -5.74 -10.94 9.87
N LEU A 164 -6.69 -10.37 9.13
CA LEU A 164 -7.81 -11.12 8.55
C LEU A 164 -7.32 -12.24 7.63
N SER A 165 -6.36 -11.96 6.74
CA SER A 165 -5.85 -12.95 5.79
C SER A 165 -5.18 -14.14 6.48
N LEU A 166 -4.52 -13.92 7.63
CA LEU A 166 -3.90 -14.98 8.43
C LEU A 166 -4.91 -15.70 9.36
N ALA A 167 -5.95 -14.99 9.82
CA ALA A 167 -6.97 -15.56 10.71
C ALA A 167 -7.87 -16.56 9.97
N PHE A 168 -8.30 -16.22 8.75
CA PHE A 168 -9.19 -17.05 7.94
C PHE A 168 -8.40 -17.99 7.01
N ARG A 169 -8.76 -19.28 7.00
CA ARG A 169 -8.25 -20.25 6.01
C ARG A 169 -8.80 -19.95 4.60
N ASN A 170 -10.07 -19.54 4.52
CA ASN A 170 -10.67 -19.11 3.26
C ASN A 170 -10.35 -17.62 3.04
N GLN A 171 -9.50 -17.35 2.06
CA GLN A 171 -9.05 -16.00 1.74
C GLN A 171 -10.06 -15.15 0.98
N ALA A 172 -11.16 -15.74 0.49
CA ALA A 172 -12.17 -15.02 -0.27
C ALA A 172 -12.77 -13.85 0.52
N LEU A 173 -12.97 -14.01 1.83
CA LEU A 173 -13.55 -12.96 2.68
C LEU A 173 -12.57 -11.78 2.88
N PRO A 174 -11.34 -11.96 3.40
CA PRO A 174 -10.37 -10.88 3.50
C PRO A 174 -10.11 -10.17 2.16
N VAL A 175 -9.97 -10.92 1.06
CA VAL A 175 -9.71 -10.35 -0.26
C VAL A 175 -10.88 -9.51 -0.74
N SER A 176 -12.11 -10.00 -0.61
CA SER A 176 -13.32 -9.26 -1.01
C SER A 176 -13.44 -7.93 -0.28
N ILE A 177 -13.21 -7.91 1.05
CA ILE A 177 -13.23 -6.67 1.84
C ILE A 177 -12.23 -5.67 1.29
N GLY A 178 -11.00 -6.12 1.03
CA GLY A 178 -9.95 -5.24 0.52
C GLY A 178 -10.20 -4.71 -0.88
N VAL A 179 -10.76 -5.54 -1.77
CA VAL A 179 -11.18 -5.12 -3.12
C VAL A 179 -12.30 -4.08 -3.05
N ILE A 180 -13.29 -4.27 -2.17
CA ILE A 180 -14.35 -3.28 -1.94
C ILE A 180 -13.76 -1.95 -1.47
N CYS A 181 -12.87 -1.97 -0.48
CA CYS A 181 -12.18 -0.76 -0.02
C CYS A 181 -11.43 -0.06 -1.16
N ALA A 182 -10.74 -0.82 -2.01
CA ALA A 182 -10.02 -0.27 -3.16
C ALA A 182 -10.98 0.41 -4.16
N ILE A 183 -12.07 -0.25 -4.55
CA ILE A 183 -13.06 0.28 -5.50
C ILE A 183 -13.76 1.52 -4.94
N VAL A 184 -14.07 1.53 -3.65
CA VAL A 184 -14.76 2.65 -3.01
C VAL A 184 -13.83 3.86 -2.81
N SER A 185 -12.52 3.64 -2.63
CA SER A 185 -11.57 4.70 -2.26
C SER A 185 -11.55 5.97 -3.14
N PRO A 186 -11.70 5.93 -4.48
CA PRO A 186 -11.76 7.16 -5.27
C PRO A 186 -13.05 7.97 -5.04
N PHE A 187 -14.10 7.32 -4.53
CA PHE A 187 -15.40 7.94 -4.23
C PHE A 187 -15.49 8.44 -2.79
N THR A 188 -14.46 8.22 -1.96
CA THR A 188 -14.47 8.66 -0.55
C THR A 188 -14.02 10.09 -0.35
N THR A 189 -13.71 10.84 -1.41
CA THR A 189 -13.11 12.18 -1.32
C THR A 189 -14.00 13.19 -0.59
N THR A 190 -15.32 12.96 -0.56
CA THR A 190 -16.31 13.79 0.16
C THR A 190 -16.64 13.27 1.56
N LEU A 191 -16.10 12.11 1.96
CA LEU A 191 -16.35 11.53 3.28
C LEU A 191 -15.62 12.30 4.38
N SER A 192 -16.16 12.19 5.59
CA SER A 192 -15.61 12.82 6.78
C SER A 192 -14.17 12.40 7.07
N GLU A 193 -13.38 13.32 7.61
CA GLU A 193 -12.00 13.11 8.06
C GLU A 193 -11.88 12.08 9.20
N TRP A 194 -12.99 11.76 9.87
CA TRP A 194 -13.03 10.72 10.91
C TRP A 194 -12.91 9.31 10.36
N LEU A 195 -13.17 9.09 9.06
CA LEU A 195 -13.13 7.76 8.45
C LEU A 195 -11.72 7.43 7.92
N PRO A 196 -11.03 6.40 8.45
CA PRO A 196 -9.66 6.07 8.06
C PRO A 196 -9.48 5.72 6.58
N ILE A 197 -10.57 5.30 5.91
CA ILE A 197 -10.54 5.01 4.47
C ILE A 197 -10.20 6.24 3.61
N ASN A 198 -10.53 7.45 4.09
CA ASN A 198 -10.27 8.70 3.36
C ASN A 198 -8.85 9.26 3.64
N TRP A 199 -8.20 8.81 4.71
CA TRP A 199 -6.90 9.34 5.12
C TRP A 199 -5.81 9.25 4.05
N PRO A 200 -5.68 8.19 3.24
CA PRO A 200 -4.68 8.13 2.18
C PRO A 200 -4.84 9.22 1.12
N TYR A 201 -6.08 9.63 0.84
CA TYR A 201 -6.37 10.75 -0.06
C TYR A 201 -6.09 12.09 0.63
N MET A 202 -6.55 12.28 1.87
CA MET A 202 -6.33 13.50 2.65
C MET A 202 -4.85 13.73 2.98
N ALA A 203 -4.04 12.67 3.04
CA ALA A 203 -2.59 12.77 3.19
C ALA A 203 -1.91 13.45 1.98
N TRP A 204 -2.57 13.47 0.81
CA TRP A 204 -2.17 14.25 -0.37
C TRP A 204 -2.83 15.63 -0.42
N THR A 205 -4.16 15.69 -0.43
CA THR A 205 -4.92 16.91 -0.73
C THR A 205 -5.23 17.78 0.48
N GLY A 206 -5.29 17.19 1.68
CA GLY A 206 -5.80 17.86 2.88
C GLY A 206 -4.88 18.99 3.40
N PRO A 207 -5.39 19.82 4.33
CA PRO A 207 -4.58 20.85 4.99
C PRO A 207 -3.58 20.25 6.00
N TYR A 208 -3.97 19.18 6.70
CA TYR A 208 -3.15 18.54 7.76
C TYR A 208 -2.55 17.20 7.31
N ARG A 209 -1.71 17.25 6.28
CA ARG A 209 -1.20 16.07 5.55
C ARG A 209 -0.42 15.10 6.43
N LEU A 210 0.47 15.64 7.27
CA LEU A 210 1.30 14.85 8.20
C LEU A 210 0.47 14.29 9.35
N TYR A 211 -0.61 14.97 9.75
CA TYR A 211 -1.53 14.48 10.76
C TYR A 211 -2.22 13.19 10.30
N PHE A 212 -2.75 13.13 9.07
CA PHE A 212 -3.36 11.90 8.55
C PHE A 212 -2.38 10.74 8.41
N ALA A 213 -1.15 11.02 7.99
CA ALA A 213 -0.08 10.02 7.96
C ALA A 213 0.26 9.52 9.38
N GLY A 214 0.43 10.42 10.34
CA GLY A 214 0.71 10.09 11.74
C GLY A 214 -0.43 9.35 12.43
N ALA A 215 -1.67 9.75 12.18
CA ALA A 215 -2.88 9.08 12.66
C ALA A 215 -2.99 7.66 12.09
N GLY A 216 -2.62 7.46 10.81
CA GLY A 216 -2.48 6.14 10.21
C GLY A 216 -1.46 5.27 10.94
N LEU A 217 -0.28 5.79 11.23
CA LEU A 217 0.73 5.06 12.01
C LEU A 217 0.21 4.71 13.42
N ALA A 218 -0.37 5.67 14.13
CA ALA A 218 -0.87 5.48 15.49
C ALA A 218 -2.03 4.47 15.54
N LEU A 219 -3.02 4.59 14.64
CA LEU A 219 -4.14 3.66 14.57
C LEU A 219 -3.67 2.26 14.16
N SER A 220 -2.64 2.15 13.31
CA SER A 220 -2.08 0.84 12.96
C SER A 220 -1.58 0.11 14.21
N LEU A 221 -0.85 0.79 15.10
CA LEU A 221 -0.35 0.19 16.35
C LEU A 221 -1.50 -0.31 17.24
N LEU A 222 -2.62 0.42 17.29
CA LEU A 222 -3.82 0.00 18.01
C LEU A 222 -4.45 -1.25 17.39
N VAL A 223 -4.50 -1.34 16.06
CA VAL A 223 -5.01 -2.52 15.33
C VAL A 223 -4.12 -3.75 15.50
N LEU A 224 -2.81 -3.58 15.74
CA LEU A 224 -1.92 -4.70 16.03
C LEU A 224 -2.23 -5.39 17.36
N LEU A 225 -2.83 -4.70 18.33
CA LEU A 225 -3.14 -5.26 19.66
C LEU A 225 -4.16 -6.41 19.60
N PRO A 226 -5.34 -6.28 18.96
CA PRO A 226 -6.27 -7.39 18.81
C PRO A 226 -5.70 -8.54 17.97
N GLY A 227 -4.92 -8.23 16.93
CA GLY A 227 -4.21 -9.26 16.14
C GLY A 227 -3.25 -10.07 17.00
N ALA A 228 -2.41 -9.39 17.79
CA ALA A 228 -1.49 -10.01 18.73
C ALA A 228 -2.22 -10.83 19.80
N ALA A 229 -3.30 -10.31 20.38
CA ALA A 229 -4.10 -11.01 21.38
C ALA A 229 -4.80 -12.26 20.82
N HIS A 230 -5.36 -12.18 19.60
CA HIS A 230 -5.96 -13.31 18.92
C HIS A 230 -4.94 -14.42 18.63
N PHE A 231 -3.75 -14.06 18.15
CA PHE A 231 -2.69 -15.04 17.89
C PHE A 231 -2.06 -15.62 19.16
N ALA A 232 -2.01 -14.84 20.25
CA ALA A 232 -1.54 -15.32 21.55
C ALA A 232 -2.47 -16.40 22.13
N ARG A 233 -3.77 -16.34 21.87
CA ARG A 233 -4.79 -17.27 22.39
C ARG A 233 -5.05 -18.50 21.50
N LYS A 234 -4.50 -18.53 20.28
CA LYS A 234 -4.78 -19.61 19.31
C LYS A 234 -3.96 -20.86 19.65
N ASP A 235 -4.48 -21.74 20.48
CA ASP A 235 -3.79 -22.99 20.81
C ASP A 235 -3.65 -23.94 19.61
N VAL A 236 -2.64 -24.79 19.67
CA VAL A 236 -2.28 -25.77 18.64
C VAL A 236 -3.29 -26.91 18.68
N ASN A 237 -4.33 -26.83 17.85
CA ASN A 237 -5.16 -27.98 17.47
C ASN A 237 -4.93 -28.33 16.00
#